data_AF-U4JXG1-F1
#
_entry.id   AF-U4JXG1-F1
#
_cell.length_a   1.000
_cell.length_b   1.000
_cell.length_c   1.000
_cell.angle_alpha   90.00
_cell.angle_beta   90.00
_cell.angle_gamma   90.00
#
_symmetry.space_group_name_H-M   'P 1'
#
loop_
_entity.id
_entity.type
_entity.pdbx_description
1 polymer ?
#
loop_
_entity_poly.entity_id
_entity_poly.type
_entity_poly.pdbx_seq_one_letter_code
_entity_poly.pdbx_strand_id
1 'polypeptide(L)'
;MRLIYLSLIIISVTGCTSFAPEGEGGLAEHYPQASFAAVMPDEPLGPEHGLRFEWELAARHLDVLILEQAEWCFPATVLHAKNNEARIARELEGGLHHDAANDLIIQRKLLRRLENQLDYVLSKEECVPPGSNEKSRVEVSLATRLYDLLNADNQFAFNSYELNPKYVGRLAEASHLLKEHPEFKLLVTGHADSVGGEDYNSDLAMERAKQVKRYLSIFGLAPERIHVDSVGKSDPLFEGNEPHVRLTNRRVTIELLQADQILPAEVSNE
;
A
#
# COMPACT_ATOMS: atom_id res chain seq x y z
N MET A 1 -61.54 0.84 -7.93
CA MET A 1 -60.83 0.46 -9.19
C MET A 1 -60.12 1.62 -9.89
N ARG A 2 -60.66 2.86 -9.94
CA ARG A 2 -59.97 4.00 -10.59
C ARG A 2 -58.70 4.52 -9.88
N LEU A 3 -58.64 4.49 -8.54
CA LEU A 3 -57.44 4.94 -7.82
C LEU A 3 -56.23 4.01 -7.98
N ILE A 4 -56.46 2.69 -8.14
CA ILE A 4 -55.39 1.70 -8.29
C ILE A 4 -54.72 1.82 -9.67
N TYR A 5 -55.50 2.15 -10.71
CA TYR A 5 -54.98 2.44 -12.04
C TYR A 5 -54.15 3.73 -12.08
N LEU A 6 -54.54 4.76 -11.32
CA LEU A 6 -53.79 6.01 -11.26
C LEU A 6 -52.44 5.82 -10.55
N SER A 7 -52.38 5.01 -9.48
CA SER A 7 -51.13 4.70 -8.79
C SER A 7 -50.18 3.84 -9.63
N LEU A 8 -50.70 2.93 -10.46
CA LEU A 8 -49.88 2.11 -11.36
C LEU A 8 -49.23 2.93 -12.49
N ILE A 9 -49.93 3.94 -13.00
CA ILE A 9 -49.38 4.82 -14.04
C ILE A 9 -48.27 5.72 -13.48
N ILE A 10 -48.41 6.22 -12.24
CA ILE A 10 -47.37 7.06 -11.61
C ILE A 10 -46.07 6.27 -11.37
N ILE A 11 -46.15 4.98 -11.03
CA ILE A 11 -44.98 4.11 -10.84
C ILE A 11 -44.26 3.81 -12.18
N SER A 12 -44.98 3.81 -13.31
CA SER A 12 -44.38 3.54 -14.62
C SER A 12 -43.67 4.74 -15.27
N VAL A 13 -43.82 5.96 -14.73
CA VAL A 13 -43.21 7.18 -15.29
C VAL A 13 -42.00 7.66 -14.48
N THR A 14 -41.74 7.08 -13.30
CA THR A 14 -40.50 7.31 -12.56
C THR A 14 -39.40 6.39 -13.09
N GLY A 15 -38.95 6.64 -14.32
CA GLY A 15 -37.66 6.13 -14.79
C GLY A 15 -36.54 6.86 -14.04
N CYS A 16 -35.61 6.12 -13.44
CA CYS A 16 -34.46 6.69 -12.75
C CYS A 16 -33.55 7.41 -13.75
N THR A 17 -33.68 8.74 -13.90
CA THR A 17 -32.67 9.56 -14.56
C THR A 17 -31.57 9.88 -13.55
N SER A 18 -30.76 8.87 -13.21
CA SER A 18 -29.53 9.08 -12.44
C SER A 18 -28.46 9.55 -13.42
N PHE A 19 -28.31 10.87 -13.58
CA PHE A 19 -27.15 11.44 -14.26
C PHE A 19 -26.00 11.50 -13.26
N ALA A 20 -24.85 10.96 -13.64
CA ALA A 20 -23.66 11.00 -12.79
C ALA A 20 -23.14 12.44 -12.65
N PRO A 21 -22.45 12.79 -11.54
CA PRO A 21 -21.85 14.11 -11.39
C PRO A 21 -20.89 14.43 -12.56
N GLU A 22 -20.75 15.72 -12.90
CA GLU A 22 -19.82 16.16 -13.94
C GLU A 22 -18.41 15.62 -13.63
N GLY A 23 -17.84 14.86 -14.57
CA GLY A 23 -16.50 14.28 -14.47
C GLY A 23 -16.43 12.78 -14.17
N GLU A 24 -17.54 12.11 -13.85
CA GLU A 24 -17.55 10.63 -13.68
C GLU A 24 -18.67 9.99 -14.52
N GLY A 25 -18.43 9.79 -15.81
CA GLY A 25 -19.41 9.31 -16.79
C GLY A 25 -19.39 7.80 -17.06
N GLY A 26 -19.87 6.98 -16.12
CA GLY A 26 -20.27 5.58 -16.38
C GLY A 26 -19.18 4.64 -16.97
N LEU A 27 -19.61 3.56 -17.66
CA LEU A 27 -18.71 2.57 -18.30
C LEU A 27 -17.76 3.17 -19.35
N ALA A 28 -17.94 4.44 -19.73
CA ALA A 28 -17.11 5.13 -20.72
C ALA A 28 -15.81 5.70 -20.13
N GLU A 29 -15.62 5.72 -18.81
CA GLU A 29 -14.39 6.18 -18.17
C GLU A 29 -13.43 5.04 -17.80
N HIS A 30 -13.87 3.78 -17.92
CA HIS A 30 -13.02 2.60 -17.75
C HIS A 30 -12.63 2.05 -19.13
N TYR A 31 -11.79 2.78 -19.87
CA TYR A 31 -11.12 2.25 -21.06
C TYR A 31 -9.75 1.70 -20.65
N PRO A 32 -9.57 0.38 -20.50
CA PRO A 32 -8.26 -0.20 -20.38
C PRO A 32 -7.56 -0.07 -21.74
N GLN A 33 -6.59 0.85 -21.82
CA GLN A 33 -5.57 0.91 -22.87
C GLN A 33 -6.14 0.88 -24.30
N ALA A 34 -6.59 2.04 -24.80
CA ALA A 34 -6.90 2.19 -26.22
C ALA A 34 -5.67 1.74 -27.05
N SER A 35 -5.81 0.63 -27.76
CA SER A 35 -4.77 0.10 -28.64
C SER A 35 -5.27 0.25 -30.06
N PHE A 36 -4.82 1.32 -30.73
CA PHE A 36 -5.07 1.47 -32.15
C PHE A 36 -4.23 0.45 -32.90
N ALA A 37 -4.87 -0.36 -33.76
CA ALA A 37 -4.17 -1.32 -34.59
C ALA A 37 -3.19 -0.59 -35.54
N ALA A 38 -2.03 -1.21 -35.77
CA ALA A 38 -1.07 -0.72 -36.75
C ALA A 38 -1.71 -0.71 -38.16
N VAL A 39 -1.46 0.34 -38.93
CA VAL A 39 -1.98 0.50 -40.29
C VAL A 39 -1.43 -0.63 -41.17
N MET A 40 -2.32 -1.37 -41.83
CA MET A 40 -1.92 -2.45 -42.73
C MET A 40 -1.36 -1.87 -44.05
N PRO A 41 -0.36 -2.51 -44.69
CA PRO A 41 0.29 -1.97 -45.90
C PRO A 41 -0.64 -1.71 -47.09
N ASP A 42 -1.81 -2.33 -47.11
CA ASP A 42 -2.83 -2.27 -48.16
C ASP A 42 -3.98 -1.30 -47.85
N GLU A 43 -3.98 -0.67 -46.67
CA GLU A 43 -5.01 0.30 -46.27
C GLU A 43 -4.65 1.73 -46.72
N PRO A 44 -5.58 2.48 -47.34
CA PRO A 44 -5.32 3.86 -47.73
C PRO A 44 -5.16 4.76 -46.50
N LEU A 45 -4.04 5.50 -46.43
CA LEU A 45 -3.75 6.44 -45.36
C LEU A 45 -4.72 7.64 -45.40
N GLY A 46 -5.67 7.68 -44.48
CA GLY A 46 -6.46 8.87 -44.14
C GLY A 46 -5.89 9.72 -42.99
N PRO A 47 -6.41 10.95 -42.77
CA PRO A 47 -6.00 11.88 -41.70
C PRO A 47 -6.02 11.28 -40.29
N GLU A 48 -6.93 10.34 -40.04
CA GLU A 48 -7.11 9.61 -38.77
C GLU A 48 -5.86 8.82 -38.37
N HIS A 49 -5.09 8.32 -39.32
CA HIS A 49 -3.86 7.56 -39.06
C HIS A 49 -2.77 8.47 -38.49
N GLY A 50 -2.66 9.70 -38.99
CA GLY A 50 -1.71 10.69 -38.47
C GLY A 50 -2.04 11.06 -37.02
N LEU A 51 -3.33 11.27 -36.72
CA LEU A 51 -3.75 11.63 -35.37
C LEU A 51 -3.57 10.48 -34.36
N ARG A 52 -3.85 9.23 -34.76
CA ARG A 52 -3.57 8.05 -33.93
C ARG A 52 -2.08 7.91 -33.60
N PHE A 53 -1.22 8.12 -34.59
CA PHE A 53 0.23 8.12 -34.37
C PHE A 53 0.68 9.26 -33.44
N GLU A 54 0.15 10.47 -33.63
CA GLU A 54 0.46 11.59 -32.73
C GLU A 54 -0.01 11.34 -31.29
N TRP A 55 -1.18 10.73 -31.12
CA TRP A 55 -1.68 10.30 -29.82
C TRP A 55 -0.75 9.27 -29.17
N GLU A 56 -0.33 8.25 -29.90
CA GLU A 56 0.60 7.23 -29.38
C GLU A 56 1.93 7.85 -28.96
N LEU A 57 2.47 8.77 -29.75
CA LEU A 57 3.69 9.50 -29.39
C LEU A 57 3.51 10.35 -28.12
N ALA A 58 2.36 11.01 -27.97
CA ALA A 58 2.05 11.79 -26.78
C ALA A 58 1.87 10.90 -25.54
N ALA A 59 1.21 9.75 -25.66
CA ALA A 59 1.05 8.76 -24.60
C ALA A 59 2.42 8.24 -24.14
N ARG A 60 3.30 7.89 -25.09
CA ARG A 60 4.68 7.46 -24.77
C ARG A 60 5.52 8.55 -24.10
N HIS A 61 5.35 9.80 -24.51
CA HIS A 61 6.00 10.92 -23.83
C HIS A 61 5.51 11.03 -22.38
N LEU A 62 4.20 10.92 -22.13
CA LEU A 62 3.66 10.91 -20.77
C LEU A 62 4.19 9.72 -19.94
N ASP A 63 4.26 8.52 -20.52
CA ASP A 63 4.84 7.32 -19.88
C ASP A 63 6.29 7.58 -19.42
N VAL A 64 7.11 8.18 -20.28
CA VAL A 64 8.52 8.53 -19.95
C VAL A 64 8.57 9.49 -18.77
N LEU A 65 7.76 10.56 -18.78
CA LEU A 65 7.71 11.52 -17.67
C LEU A 65 7.28 10.85 -16.36
N ILE A 66 6.32 9.93 -16.40
CA ILE A 66 5.89 9.16 -15.23
C ILE A 66 7.03 8.29 -14.69
N LEU A 67 7.79 7.63 -15.58
CA LEU A 67 8.97 6.85 -15.20
C LEU A 67 10.06 7.70 -14.56
N GLU A 68 10.21 8.96 -15.01
CA GLU A 68 11.05 10.00 -14.41
C GLU A 68 10.45 10.61 -13.13
N GLN A 69 9.43 9.97 -12.56
CA GLN A 69 8.76 10.34 -11.31
C GLN A 69 7.97 11.66 -11.36
N ALA A 70 7.51 12.08 -12.55
CA ALA A 70 6.63 13.25 -12.67
C ALA A 70 5.35 13.16 -11.84
N GLU A 71 4.82 11.95 -11.59
CA GLU A 71 3.63 11.75 -10.74
C GLU A 71 3.84 12.25 -9.31
N TRP A 72 5.06 12.13 -8.80
CA TRP A 72 5.38 12.55 -7.44
C TRP A 72 5.57 14.07 -7.37
N CYS A 73 6.27 14.64 -8.34
CA CYS A 73 6.61 16.07 -8.33
C CYS A 73 5.44 16.95 -8.80
N PHE A 74 4.59 16.44 -9.70
CA PHE A 74 3.49 17.17 -10.32
C PHE A 74 2.21 16.31 -10.44
N PRO A 75 1.66 15.80 -9.32
CA PRO A 75 0.56 14.83 -9.34
C PRO A 75 -0.69 15.35 -10.06
N ALA A 76 -1.05 16.61 -9.85
CA ALA A 76 -2.22 17.22 -10.47
C ALA A 76 -2.08 17.34 -12.00
N THR A 77 -0.89 17.71 -12.47
CA THR A 77 -0.62 17.87 -13.91
C THR A 77 -0.62 16.52 -14.61
N VAL A 78 -0.02 15.49 -14.00
CA VAL A 78 -0.02 14.13 -14.57
C VAL A 78 -1.44 13.57 -14.63
N LEU A 79 -2.23 13.73 -13.57
CA LEU A 79 -3.63 13.30 -13.58
C LEU A 79 -4.43 14.00 -14.69
N HIS A 80 -4.24 15.31 -14.86
CA HIS A 80 -4.87 16.05 -15.95
C HIS A 80 -4.43 15.54 -17.33
N ALA A 81 -3.14 15.26 -17.52
CA ALA A 81 -2.60 14.72 -18.77
C ALA A 81 -3.17 13.33 -19.09
N LYS A 82 -3.31 12.44 -18.10
CA LYS A 82 -3.96 11.12 -18.24
C LYS A 82 -5.43 11.23 -18.65
N ASN A 83 -6.18 12.11 -17.99
CA ASN A 83 -7.59 12.31 -18.31
C ASN A 83 -7.76 12.86 -19.73
N ASN A 84 -6.88 13.78 -20.15
CA ASN A 84 -6.91 14.33 -21.50
C ASN A 84 -6.51 13.29 -22.56
N GLU A 85 -5.51 12.44 -22.28
CA GLU A 85 -5.13 11.32 -23.15
C GLU A 85 -6.33 10.36 -23.40
N ALA A 86 -7.04 10.00 -22.33
CA ALA A 86 -8.24 9.16 -22.42
C ALA A 86 -9.40 9.85 -23.17
N ARG A 87 -9.53 11.18 -23.04
CA ARG A 87 -10.50 11.96 -23.84
C ARG A 87 -10.17 11.91 -25.33
N ILE A 88 -8.92 12.18 -25.71
CA ILE A 88 -8.48 12.16 -27.12
C ILE A 88 -8.68 10.77 -27.72
N ALA A 89 -8.39 9.70 -26.98
CA ALA A 89 -8.62 8.33 -27.44
C ALA A 89 -10.09 8.09 -27.82
N ARG A 90 -11.03 8.55 -26.98
CA ARG A 90 -12.48 8.47 -27.26
C ARG A 90 -12.89 9.30 -28.47
N GLU A 91 -12.31 10.48 -28.65
CA GLU A 91 -12.58 11.33 -29.81
C GLU A 91 -12.11 10.66 -31.12
N LEU A 92 -10.94 10.02 -31.10
CA LEU A 92 -10.40 9.27 -32.23
C LEU A 92 -11.23 8.04 -32.58
N GLU A 93 -11.67 7.27 -31.59
CA GLU A 93 -12.59 6.14 -31.79
C GLU A 93 -13.96 6.58 -32.28
N GLY A 94 -14.45 7.72 -31.78
CA GLY A 94 -15.72 8.34 -32.17
C GLY A 94 -15.70 9.07 -33.51
N GLY A 95 -14.55 9.14 -34.20
CA GLY A 95 -14.40 9.83 -35.49
C GLY A 95 -14.42 11.37 -35.39
N LEU A 96 -14.24 11.92 -34.18
CA LEU A 96 -14.19 13.36 -33.90
C LEU A 96 -12.79 13.93 -34.18
N HIS A 97 -12.31 13.77 -35.41
CA HIS A 97 -10.91 14.05 -35.77
C HIS A 97 -10.49 15.51 -35.55
N HIS A 98 -11.40 16.49 -35.72
CA HIS A 98 -11.10 17.90 -35.48
C HIS A 98 -10.91 18.23 -34.00
N ASP A 99 -11.72 17.64 -33.13
CA ASP A 99 -11.61 17.82 -31.68
C ASP A 99 -10.33 17.16 -31.18
N ALA A 100 -10.09 15.91 -31.61
CA ALA A 100 -8.87 15.18 -31.30
C ALA A 100 -7.60 15.92 -31.75
N ALA A 101 -7.59 16.52 -32.95
CA ALA A 101 -6.46 17.30 -33.44
C ALA A 101 -6.16 18.53 -32.57
N ASN A 102 -7.20 19.25 -32.13
CA ASN A 102 -7.03 20.40 -31.24
C ASN A 102 -6.50 19.96 -29.86
N ASP A 103 -7.07 18.89 -29.31
CA ASP A 103 -6.67 18.37 -28.01
C ASP A 103 -5.26 17.78 -28.01
N LEU A 104 -4.82 17.17 -29.11
CA LEU A 104 -3.44 16.70 -29.29
C LEU A 104 -2.43 17.86 -29.26
N ILE A 105 -2.76 18.99 -29.89
CA ILE A 105 -1.91 20.20 -29.84
C ILE A 105 -1.78 20.70 -28.40
N ILE A 106 -2.90 20.72 -27.65
CA ILE A 106 -2.93 21.12 -26.25
C ILE A 106 -2.11 20.15 -25.39
N GLN A 107 -2.32 18.84 -25.57
CA GLN A 107 -1.61 17.79 -24.85
C GLN A 107 -0.11 17.87 -25.07
N ARG A 108 0.34 17.99 -26.32
CA ARG A 108 1.77 18.13 -26.63
C ARG A 108 2.40 19.33 -25.96
N LYS A 109 1.70 20.48 -25.92
CA LYS A 109 2.18 21.69 -25.25
C LYS A 109 2.24 21.52 -23.74
N LEU A 110 1.26 20.81 -23.15
CA LEU A 110 1.23 20.48 -21.73
C LEU A 110 2.41 19.57 -21.35
N LEU A 111 2.60 18.46 -22.07
CA LEU A 111 3.68 17.50 -21.80
C LEU A 111 5.05 18.15 -21.90
N ARG A 112 5.31 18.94 -22.95
CA ARG A 112 6.57 19.71 -23.07
C ARG A 112 6.77 20.68 -21.91
N ARG A 113 5.70 21.31 -21.40
CA ARG A 113 5.83 22.20 -20.22
C ARG A 113 6.19 21.39 -18.98
N LEU A 114 5.51 20.26 -18.78
CA LEU A 114 5.74 19.36 -17.65
C LEU A 114 7.17 18.83 -17.66
N GLU A 115 7.68 18.38 -18.81
CA GLU A 115 9.08 17.97 -19.03
C GLU A 115 10.06 19.05 -18.54
N ASN A 116 9.96 20.28 -19.06
CA ASN A 116 10.84 21.38 -18.65
C ASN A 116 10.73 21.72 -17.14
N GLN A 117 9.54 21.59 -16.56
CA GLN A 117 9.35 21.82 -15.13
C GLN A 117 9.98 20.71 -14.29
N LEU A 118 9.86 19.46 -14.74
CA LEU A 118 10.46 18.30 -14.12
C LEU A 118 11.99 18.38 -14.15
N ASP A 119 12.57 18.64 -15.32
CA ASP A 119 14.02 18.85 -15.48
C ASP A 119 14.54 19.91 -14.51
N TYR A 120 13.83 21.04 -14.41
CA TYR A 120 14.21 22.11 -13.51
C TYR A 120 14.19 21.65 -12.04
N VAL A 121 13.09 21.04 -11.59
CA VAL A 121 12.92 20.61 -10.19
C VAL A 121 13.91 19.50 -9.82
N LEU A 122 14.13 18.53 -10.71
CA LEU A 122 15.11 17.46 -10.51
C LEU A 122 16.53 18.03 -10.43
N SER A 123 16.87 19.04 -11.25
CA SER A 123 18.18 19.70 -11.19
C SER A 123 18.43 20.46 -9.88
N LYS A 124 17.37 20.80 -9.15
CA LYS A 124 17.42 21.54 -7.88
C LYS A 124 17.25 20.66 -6.65
N GLU A 125 17.06 19.35 -6.81
CA GLU A 125 16.80 18.39 -5.72
C GLU A 125 15.58 18.76 -4.84
N GLU A 126 14.68 19.62 -5.33
CA GLU A 126 13.52 20.11 -4.55
C GLU A 126 12.41 19.06 -4.44
N CYS A 127 12.37 18.12 -5.38
CA CYS A 127 11.47 16.96 -5.34
C CYS A 127 12.31 15.69 -5.30
N VAL A 128 12.20 14.93 -4.21
CA VAL A 128 12.82 13.61 -4.06
C VAL A 128 11.71 12.57 -3.91
N PRO A 129 11.58 11.61 -4.84
CA PRO A 129 10.57 10.57 -4.72
C PRO A 129 10.90 9.65 -3.53
N PRO A 130 9.89 9.18 -2.77
CA PRO A 130 10.10 8.20 -1.72
C PRO A 130 10.56 6.87 -2.34
N GLY A 131 11.87 6.64 -2.37
CA GLY A 131 12.47 5.42 -2.93
C GLY A 131 13.72 5.60 -3.78
N SER A 132 14.27 6.81 -3.93
CA SER A 132 15.55 7.04 -4.62
C SER A 132 16.77 6.43 -3.90
N ASN A 133 16.60 5.93 -2.68
CA ASN A 133 17.58 5.05 -2.04
C ASN A 133 17.21 3.59 -2.31
N GLU A 134 17.98 2.90 -3.17
CA GLU A 134 17.92 1.43 -3.30
C GLU A 134 18.04 0.74 -1.93
N LYS A 135 18.82 1.34 -1.01
CA LYS A 135 18.88 0.94 0.40
C LYS A 135 17.52 0.89 1.08
N SER A 136 16.65 1.86 0.82
CA SER A 136 15.33 1.96 1.45
C SER A 136 14.37 0.88 0.93
N ARG A 137 14.45 0.50 -0.36
CA ARG A 137 13.63 -0.61 -0.90
C ARG A 137 14.05 -1.97 -0.32
N VAL A 138 15.36 -2.19 -0.20
CA VAL A 138 15.91 -3.41 0.42
C VAL A 138 15.57 -3.45 1.92
N GLU A 139 15.75 -2.35 2.65
CA GLU A 139 15.39 -2.24 4.07
C GLU A 139 13.90 -2.48 4.32
N VAL A 140 13.02 -1.92 3.50
CA VAL A 140 11.57 -2.15 3.62
C VAL A 140 11.23 -3.63 3.37
N SER A 141 11.79 -4.25 2.33
CA SER A 141 11.54 -5.67 2.04
C SER A 141 12.06 -6.61 3.14
N LEU A 142 13.21 -6.27 3.72
CA LEU A 142 13.80 -6.99 4.84
C LEU A 142 12.95 -6.84 6.10
N ALA A 143 12.51 -5.62 6.41
CA ALA A 143 11.68 -5.32 7.57
C ALA A 143 10.36 -6.10 7.51
N THR A 144 9.70 -6.16 6.35
CA THR A 144 8.49 -6.97 6.15
C THR A 144 8.77 -8.45 6.40
N ARG A 145 9.86 -8.98 5.83
CA ARG A 145 10.23 -10.39 6.03
C ARG A 145 10.53 -10.72 7.50
N LEU A 146 11.25 -9.84 8.19
CA LEU A 146 11.55 -10.00 9.62
C LEU A 146 10.27 -9.95 10.45
N TYR A 147 9.38 -9.01 10.17
CA TYR A 147 8.08 -8.91 10.83
C TYR A 147 7.26 -10.19 10.68
N ASP A 148 7.18 -10.73 9.46
CA ASP A 148 6.42 -11.96 9.20
C ASP A 148 6.99 -13.17 9.94
N LEU A 149 8.32 -13.29 10.02
CA LEU A 149 8.98 -14.39 10.75
C LEU A 149 8.76 -14.28 12.26
N LEU A 150 8.89 -13.08 12.81
CA LEU A 150 8.82 -12.80 14.23
C LEU A 150 7.37 -12.83 14.76
N ASN A 151 6.39 -12.33 14.01
CA ASN A 151 5.00 -12.20 14.46
C ASN A 151 4.10 -13.27 13.83
N ALA A 152 4.46 -14.53 14.09
CA ALA A 152 3.72 -15.71 13.65
C ALA A 152 2.45 -15.97 14.46
N ASP A 153 1.46 -16.61 13.83
CA ASP A 153 0.40 -17.30 14.58
C ASP A 153 0.92 -18.56 15.31
N ASN A 154 0.23 -18.95 16.38
CA ASN A 154 0.45 -20.21 17.12
C ASN A 154 1.89 -20.36 17.69
N GLN A 155 2.33 -19.33 18.42
CA GLN A 155 3.69 -19.22 18.96
C GLN A 155 3.97 -20.18 20.12
N PHE A 156 2.94 -20.56 20.88
CA PHE A 156 3.06 -21.34 22.10
C PHE A 156 2.33 -22.68 22.00
N ALA A 157 2.81 -23.68 22.73
CA ALA A 157 2.09 -24.93 22.93
C ALA A 157 0.79 -24.70 23.73
N PHE A 158 -0.19 -25.60 23.56
CA PHE A 158 -1.50 -25.46 24.19
C PHE A 158 -1.39 -25.28 25.71
N ASN A 159 -1.92 -24.16 26.21
CA ASN A 159 -1.93 -23.80 27.63
C ASN A 159 -0.54 -23.79 28.30
N SER A 160 0.52 -23.47 27.55
CA SER A 160 1.89 -23.43 28.04
C SER A 160 2.57 -22.10 27.66
N TYR A 161 3.72 -21.81 28.28
CA TYR A 161 4.68 -20.79 27.86
C TYR A 161 5.82 -21.39 27.02
N GLU A 162 5.78 -22.70 26.76
CA GLU A 162 6.69 -23.39 25.86
C GLU A 162 6.41 -22.99 24.40
N LEU A 163 7.46 -22.66 23.65
CA LEU A 163 7.34 -22.26 22.26
C LEU A 163 7.06 -23.46 21.36
N ASN A 164 6.21 -23.26 20.36
CA ASN A 164 5.96 -24.24 19.32
C ASN A 164 7.25 -24.48 18.50
N PRO A 165 7.66 -25.73 18.22
CA PRO A 165 8.86 -26.02 17.42
C PRO A 165 8.88 -25.32 16.05
N LYS A 166 7.71 -25.14 15.41
CA LYS A 166 7.61 -24.39 14.15
C LYS A 166 7.99 -22.92 14.35
N TYR A 167 7.53 -22.31 15.43
CA TYR A 167 7.86 -20.92 15.76
C TYR A 167 9.33 -20.77 16.14
N VAL A 168 9.89 -21.74 16.87
CA VAL A 168 11.33 -21.80 17.17
C VAL A 168 12.17 -21.78 15.88
N GLY A 169 11.76 -22.52 14.84
CA GLY A 169 12.40 -22.47 13.53
C GLY A 169 12.37 -21.07 12.88
N ARG A 170 11.25 -20.35 13.00
CA ARG A 170 11.14 -18.96 12.48
C ARG A 170 12.01 -17.99 13.25
N LEU A 171 12.08 -18.14 14.58
CA LEU A 171 12.98 -17.34 15.41
C LEU A 171 14.44 -17.58 15.04
N ALA A 172 14.83 -18.80 14.67
CA ALA A 172 16.18 -19.10 14.20
C ALA A 172 16.49 -18.41 12.87
N GLU A 173 15.57 -18.44 11.90
CA GLU A 173 15.70 -17.73 10.62
C GLU A 173 15.78 -16.22 10.82
N ALA A 174 14.87 -15.65 11.60
CA ALA A 174 14.89 -14.22 11.93
C ALA A 174 16.19 -13.81 12.63
N SER A 175 16.69 -14.64 13.56
CA SER A 175 17.96 -14.40 14.27
C SER A 175 19.16 -14.40 13.33
N HIS A 176 19.13 -15.22 12.26
CA HIS A 176 20.18 -15.21 11.26
C HIS A 176 20.23 -13.86 10.51
N LEU A 177 19.07 -13.38 10.05
CA LEU A 177 18.95 -12.09 9.38
C LEU A 177 19.33 -10.92 10.31
N LEU A 178 18.87 -10.92 11.57
CA LEU A 178 19.16 -9.85 12.54
C LEU A 178 20.64 -9.76 12.95
N LYS A 179 21.43 -10.82 12.74
CA LYS A 179 22.88 -10.78 12.96
C LYS A 179 23.61 -9.99 11.87
N GLU A 180 23.12 -10.03 10.64
CA GLU A 180 23.68 -9.27 9.52
C GLU A 180 23.36 -7.78 9.64
N HIS A 181 22.34 -7.44 10.44
CA HIS A 181 21.82 -6.09 10.63
C HIS A 181 21.89 -5.65 12.12
N PRO A 182 23.08 -5.24 12.63
CA PRO A 182 23.28 -4.86 14.02
C PRO A 182 22.53 -3.59 14.46
N GLU A 183 22.04 -2.78 13.51
CA GLU A 183 21.30 -1.54 13.71
C GLU A 183 19.91 -1.73 14.36
N PHE A 184 19.33 -2.93 14.26
CA PHE A 184 18.02 -3.21 14.83
C PHE A 184 18.09 -3.66 16.29
N LYS A 185 17.20 -3.14 17.11
CA LYS A 185 16.86 -3.64 18.44
C LYS A 185 15.45 -4.21 18.39
N LEU A 186 15.13 -5.11 19.31
CA LEU A 186 13.82 -5.74 19.40
C LEU A 186 13.12 -5.31 20.69
N LEU A 187 11.85 -4.94 20.59
CA LEU A 187 10.94 -4.86 21.72
C LEU A 187 9.98 -6.05 21.66
N VAL A 188 10.07 -6.93 22.66
CA VAL A 188 9.27 -8.15 22.76
C VAL A 188 8.18 -7.94 23.80
N THR A 189 6.95 -7.76 23.36
CA THR A 189 5.81 -7.46 24.23
C THR A 189 4.91 -8.69 24.38
N GLY A 190 4.68 -9.12 25.62
CA GLY A 190 3.77 -10.20 25.94
C GLY A 190 2.32 -9.73 26.07
N HIS A 191 1.40 -10.54 25.54
CA HIS A 191 -0.05 -10.35 25.70
C HIS A 191 -0.70 -11.61 26.34
N ALA A 192 -1.69 -11.37 27.19
CA ALA A 192 -2.51 -12.37 27.85
C ALA A 192 -3.98 -12.22 27.44
N ASP A 193 -4.78 -13.26 27.67
CA ASP A 193 -6.21 -13.20 27.38
C ASP A 193 -6.99 -12.50 28.50
N SER A 194 -8.30 -12.34 28.31
CA SER A 194 -9.18 -11.65 29.26
C SER A 194 -9.41 -12.41 30.59
N VAL A 195 -8.95 -13.65 30.72
CA VAL A 195 -9.24 -14.51 31.87
C VAL A 195 -8.10 -14.50 32.86
N GLY A 196 -8.43 -14.22 34.12
CA GLY A 196 -7.46 -14.08 35.19
C GLY A 196 -7.39 -12.67 35.76
N GLY A 197 -6.72 -12.55 36.90
CA GLY A 197 -6.38 -11.26 37.50
C GLY A 197 -5.38 -10.50 36.64
N GLU A 198 -5.34 -9.17 36.79
CA GLU A 198 -4.40 -8.32 36.06
C GLU A 198 -2.94 -8.69 36.33
N ASP A 199 -2.56 -8.80 37.61
CA ASP A 199 -1.20 -9.17 38.02
C ASP A 199 -0.78 -10.52 37.44
N TYR A 200 -1.65 -11.53 37.55
CA TYR A 200 -1.40 -12.86 37.01
C TYR A 200 -1.19 -12.86 35.50
N ASN A 201 -2.01 -12.09 34.78
CA ASN A 201 -1.92 -11.99 33.32
C ASN A 201 -0.69 -11.19 32.87
N SER A 202 -0.30 -10.17 33.64
CA SER A 202 0.93 -9.42 33.42
C SER A 202 2.16 -10.32 33.59
N ASP A 203 2.22 -11.11 34.66
CA ASP A 203 3.30 -12.06 34.92
C ASP A 203 3.37 -13.14 33.82
N LEU A 204 2.24 -13.72 33.43
CA LEU A 204 2.19 -14.74 32.39
C LEU A 204 2.66 -14.21 31.03
N ALA A 205 2.21 -13.02 30.64
CA ALA A 205 2.64 -12.35 29.43
C ALA A 205 4.15 -12.04 29.47
N MET A 206 4.65 -11.57 30.61
CA MET A 206 6.07 -11.30 30.84
C MET A 206 6.92 -12.58 30.69
N GLU A 207 6.49 -13.71 31.26
CA GLU A 207 7.21 -14.98 31.14
C GLU A 207 7.25 -15.50 29.69
N ARG A 208 6.17 -15.30 28.92
CA ARG A 208 6.15 -15.62 27.48
C ARG A 208 7.16 -14.78 26.69
N ALA A 209 7.20 -13.47 26.95
CA ALA A 209 8.14 -12.56 26.30
C ALA A 209 9.60 -12.92 26.67
N LYS A 210 9.86 -13.27 27.94
CA LYS A 210 11.18 -13.77 28.38
C LYS A 210 11.59 -15.07 27.69
N GLN A 211 10.66 -16.00 27.45
CA GLN A 211 10.98 -17.23 26.71
C GLN A 211 11.40 -16.92 25.27
N VAL A 212 10.68 -16.04 24.58
CA VAL A 212 11.07 -15.60 23.23
C VAL A 212 12.46 -14.96 23.24
N LYS A 213 12.75 -14.06 24.19
CA LYS A 213 14.08 -13.48 24.38
C LYS A 213 15.15 -14.56 24.56
N ARG A 214 14.89 -15.57 25.40
CA ARG A 214 15.83 -16.67 25.65
C ARG A 214 16.17 -17.43 24.37
N TYR A 215 15.19 -17.75 23.53
CA TYR A 215 15.43 -18.44 22.26
C TYR A 215 16.22 -17.57 21.27
N LEU A 216 15.87 -16.29 21.13
CA LEU A 216 16.63 -15.34 20.30
C LEU A 216 18.09 -15.20 20.78
N SER A 217 18.32 -15.17 22.09
CA SER A 217 19.68 -15.20 22.66
C SER A 217 20.42 -16.51 22.36
N ILE A 218 19.77 -17.67 22.48
CA ILE A 218 20.36 -18.97 22.14
C ILE A 218 20.77 -19.02 20.67
N PHE A 219 19.97 -18.43 19.78
CA PHE A 219 20.29 -18.33 18.36
C PHE A 219 21.36 -17.27 18.06
N GLY A 220 21.87 -16.57 19.08
CA GLY A 220 23.07 -15.73 19.02
C GLY A 220 22.80 -14.24 18.85
N LEU A 221 21.59 -13.77 19.17
CA LEU A 221 21.32 -12.34 19.28
C LEU A 221 21.77 -11.84 20.67
N ALA A 222 22.49 -10.71 20.70
CA ALA A 222 22.98 -10.14 21.96
C ALA A 222 21.79 -9.77 22.88
N PRO A 223 21.78 -10.19 24.17
CA PRO A 223 20.67 -9.94 25.09
C PRO A 223 20.33 -8.45 25.27
N GLU A 224 21.30 -7.56 25.06
CA GLU A 224 21.17 -6.11 25.14
C GLU A 224 20.37 -5.52 23.97
N ARG A 225 20.28 -6.24 22.84
CA ARG A 225 19.45 -5.86 21.69
C ARG A 225 17.98 -6.24 21.86
N ILE A 226 17.61 -6.93 22.95
CA ILE A 226 16.27 -7.44 23.17
C ILE A 226 15.69 -6.86 24.45
N HIS A 227 14.75 -5.93 24.32
CA HIS A 227 13.92 -5.44 25.40
C HIS A 227 12.66 -6.31 25.53
N VAL A 228 12.18 -6.49 26.76
CA VAL A 228 11.02 -7.33 27.07
C VAL A 228 10.06 -6.49 27.87
N ASP A 229 8.81 -6.47 27.43
CA ASP A 229 7.72 -5.77 28.11
C ASP A 229 6.47 -6.66 28.20
N SER A 230 5.51 -6.27 29.02
CA SER A 230 4.23 -6.95 29.19
C SER A 230 3.11 -5.94 29.37
N VAL A 231 2.08 -6.09 28.55
CA VAL A 231 0.84 -5.33 28.67
C VAL A 231 -0.27 -6.17 29.34
N GLY A 232 0.02 -7.42 29.69
CA GLY A 232 -0.98 -8.33 30.25
C GLY A 232 -2.21 -8.42 29.34
N LYS A 233 -3.39 -8.10 29.90
CA LYS A 233 -4.68 -8.14 29.17
C LYS A 233 -5.20 -6.76 28.72
N SER A 234 -4.43 -5.67 28.91
CA SER A 234 -4.91 -4.31 28.66
C SER A 234 -4.98 -3.94 27.19
N ASP A 235 -4.21 -4.64 26.33
CA ASP A 235 -4.13 -4.39 24.88
C ASP A 235 -4.46 -5.68 24.08
N PRO A 236 -5.76 -6.01 23.93
CA PRO A 236 -6.21 -7.14 23.12
C PRO A 236 -6.14 -6.81 21.60
N LEU A 237 -5.82 -7.80 20.75
CA LEU A 237 -5.90 -7.62 19.29
C LEU A 237 -7.33 -7.66 18.80
N PHE A 238 -8.14 -8.52 19.42
CA PHE A 238 -9.57 -8.62 19.17
C PHE A 238 -10.30 -8.50 20.51
N GLU A 239 -11.27 -7.59 20.56
CA GLU A 239 -12.19 -7.52 21.69
C GLU A 239 -13.13 -8.72 21.69
N GLY A 240 -13.43 -9.26 22.87
CA GLY A 240 -14.32 -10.40 23.02
C GLY A 240 -13.83 -11.43 24.04
N ASN A 241 -14.70 -12.39 24.34
CA ASN A 241 -14.45 -13.44 25.34
C ASN A 241 -14.62 -14.85 24.75
N GLU A 242 -14.84 -14.95 23.44
CA GLU A 242 -14.99 -16.19 22.72
C GLU A 242 -13.68 -16.99 22.77
N PRO A 243 -13.73 -18.34 22.84
CA PRO A 243 -12.54 -19.17 22.93
C PRO A 243 -11.50 -18.89 21.84
N HIS A 244 -11.94 -18.60 20.61
CA HIS A 244 -11.04 -18.30 19.50
C HIS A 244 -10.38 -16.91 19.65
N VAL A 245 -11.12 -15.88 20.06
CA VAL A 245 -10.57 -14.54 20.36
C VAL A 245 -9.51 -14.62 21.45
N ARG A 246 -9.79 -15.38 22.51
CA ARG A 246 -8.85 -15.60 23.62
C ARG A 246 -7.56 -16.29 23.17
N LEU A 247 -7.64 -17.23 22.24
CA LEU A 247 -6.45 -17.88 21.69
C LEU A 247 -5.56 -16.89 20.93
N THR A 248 -6.16 -16.00 20.12
CA THR A 248 -5.42 -14.99 19.36
C THR A 248 -4.79 -13.92 20.24
N ASN A 249 -5.42 -13.58 21.37
CA ASN A 249 -4.87 -12.61 22.32
C ASN A 249 -3.70 -13.17 23.16
N ARG A 250 -3.50 -14.50 23.19
CA ARG A 250 -2.32 -15.13 23.81
C ARG A 250 -1.15 -15.12 22.84
N ARG A 251 -0.56 -13.94 22.64
CA ARG A 251 0.55 -13.75 21.70
C ARG A 251 1.71 -13.00 22.33
N VAL A 252 2.84 -13.03 21.65
CA VAL A 252 3.95 -12.11 21.81
C VAL A 252 4.08 -11.32 20.52
N THR A 253 4.15 -10.01 20.64
CA THR A 253 4.41 -9.12 19.52
C THR A 253 5.86 -8.66 19.61
N ILE A 254 6.56 -8.64 18.47
CA ILE A 254 7.95 -8.21 18.38
C ILE A 254 8.02 -7.03 17.42
N GLU A 255 8.47 -5.89 17.93
CA GLU A 255 8.70 -4.68 17.16
C GLU A 255 10.19 -4.51 16.88
N LEU A 256 10.51 -4.06 15.65
CA LEU A 256 11.86 -3.69 15.27
C LEU A 256 12.06 -2.21 15.55
N LEU A 257 13.05 -1.89 16.36
CA LEU A 257 13.46 -0.52 16.68
C LEU A 257 14.80 -0.24 16.00
N GLN A 258 14.92 0.87 15.30
CA GLN A 258 16.22 1.31 14.80
C GLN A 258 17.02 1.94 15.94
N ALA A 259 18.35 1.80 15.95
CA ALA A 259 19.21 2.29 17.04
C ALA A 259 19.01 3.77 17.44
N ASP A 260 18.49 4.60 16.52
CA ASP A 260 18.20 6.03 16.73
C ASP A 260 16.81 6.30 17.35
N GLN A 261 15.94 5.30 17.47
CA GLN A 261 14.68 5.43 18.20
C GLN A 261 14.87 5.09 19.68
N ILE A 262 14.59 6.09 20.53
CA ILE A 262 14.64 6.00 22.00
C ILE A 262 13.56 5.03 22.49
N LEU A 263 13.91 4.10 23.38
CA LEU A 263 12.98 3.16 23.99
C LEU A 263 11.96 3.91 24.87
N PRO A 264 10.64 3.59 24.81
CA PRO A 264 9.63 4.24 25.63
C PRO A 264 9.87 4.17 27.15
N ALA A 265 10.70 3.22 27.62
CA ALA A 265 11.02 3.02 29.03
C ALA A 265 12.00 4.08 29.62
N GLU A 266 12.62 4.93 28.81
CA GLU A 266 13.52 5.98 29.31
C GLU A 266 12.80 7.31 29.66
N VAL A 267 11.50 7.42 29.36
CA VAL A 267 10.74 8.68 29.50
C VAL A 267 10.11 8.88 30.90
N SER A 268 10.18 7.89 31.80
CA SER A 268 9.52 7.99 33.12
C SER A 268 10.39 8.50 34.27
N ASN A 269 11.63 8.94 34.00
CA ASN A 269 12.55 9.46 35.02
C ASN A 269 13.02 10.89 34.69
N GLU A 270 12.09 11.83 34.51
CA GLU A 270 12.32 13.27 34.71
C GLU A 270 11.13 13.90 35.43
#